data_AF-A0A6L8B9Q5-F1
#
_entry.id   AF-A0A6L8B9Q5-F1
#
_cell.length_a   1.000
_cell.length_b   1.000
_cell.length_c   1.000
_cell.angle_alpha   90.00
_cell.angle_beta   90.00
_cell.angle_gamma   90.00
#
_symmetry.space_group_name_H-M   'P 1'
#
loop_
_entity.id
_entity.type
_entity.pdbx_description
1 polymer ?
#
loop_
_entity_poly.entity_id
_entity_poly.type
_entity_poly.pdbx_seq_one_letter_code
_entity_poly.pdbx_strand_id
1 'polypeptide(L)'
;MRRVIYLTEDRPEPAPSNVGYSIGRWEGDTLVVETTHIDWPYLDPYGTPQSDRMSYVETFRVADDGSQLNYTIVATDPVMFTAPVELERGWRWQPGIQMVEDYDCVAEWERPE
;
A
#
# COMPACT_ATOMS: atom_id res chain seq x y z
N MET A 1 2.56 -9.46 7.29
CA MET A 1 2.80 -8.05 7.72
C MET A 1 1.47 -7.29 7.77
N ARG A 2 1.17 -6.53 8.84
CA ARG A 2 -0.12 -5.82 9.02
C ARG A 2 0.05 -4.31 8.86
N ARG A 3 -0.74 -3.69 7.98
CA ARG A 3 -0.88 -2.23 7.83
C ARG A 3 -2.23 -1.78 8.39
N VAL A 4 -2.26 -0.66 9.11
CA VAL A 4 -3.48 -0.06 9.66
C VAL A 4 -3.71 1.28 8.98
N ILE A 5 -4.95 1.52 8.55
CA ILE A 5 -5.39 2.79 7.98
C ILE A 5 -6.27 3.48 9.02
N TYR A 6 -5.83 4.65 9.49
CA TYR A 6 -6.58 5.44 10.47
C TYR A 6 -7.61 6.31 9.75
N LEU A 7 -8.90 6.11 10.04
CA LEU A 7 -10.01 6.87 9.47
C LEU A 7 -10.51 8.00 10.38
N THR A 8 -10.00 8.07 11.60
CA THR A 8 -10.41 9.01 12.65
C THR A 8 -9.26 9.92 13.06
N GLU A 9 -9.60 11.03 13.70
CA GLU A 9 -8.62 11.96 14.28
C GLU A 9 -7.98 11.44 15.57
N ASP A 10 -8.70 10.58 16.31
CA ASP A 10 -8.12 9.82 17.41
C ASP A 10 -7.24 8.69 16.84
N ARG A 11 -5.98 9.02 16.61
CA ARG A 11 -4.95 8.14 16.03
C ARG A 11 -3.61 8.42 16.70
N PRO A 12 -2.72 7.41 16.82
CA PRO A 12 -1.41 7.60 17.42
C PRO A 12 -0.55 8.56 16.56
N GLU A 13 0.47 9.15 17.17
CA GLU A 13 1.46 9.95 16.43
C GLU A 13 2.12 9.14 15.31
N PRO A 14 2.41 9.73 14.14
CA PRO A 14 3.10 9.06 13.06
C PRO A 14 4.48 8.53 13.49
N ALA A 15 4.75 7.26 13.19
CA ALA A 15 6.01 6.61 13.45
C ALA A 15 6.49 5.83 12.21
N PRO A 16 7.80 5.83 11.91
CA PRO A 16 8.34 5.04 10.80
C PRO A 16 8.07 3.54 10.94
N SER A 17 7.70 2.91 9.83
CA SER A 17 7.57 1.45 9.73
C SER A 17 7.76 0.97 8.29
N ASN A 18 7.99 -0.32 8.10
CA ASN A 18 8.11 -0.92 6.76
C ASN A 18 6.86 -0.68 5.88
N VAL A 19 5.68 -0.50 6.48
CA VAL A 19 4.42 -0.22 5.76
C VAL A 19 3.98 1.24 5.84
N GLY A 20 4.79 2.07 6.49
CA GLY A 20 4.49 3.48 6.74
C GLY A 20 3.37 3.70 7.76
N TYR A 21 2.89 4.93 7.76
CA TYR A 21 1.76 5.42 8.55
C TYR A 21 0.68 5.92 7.59
N SER A 22 -0.53 5.38 7.71
CA SER A 22 -1.59 5.60 6.73
C SER A 22 -2.82 6.27 7.32
N ILE A 23 -3.28 7.32 6.65
CA ILE A 23 -4.49 8.06 6.98
C ILE A 23 -5.46 7.91 5.82
N GLY A 24 -6.68 7.46 6.12
CA GLY A 24 -7.73 7.32 5.13
C GLY A 24 -8.85 8.33 5.35
N ARG A 25 -9.53 8.70 4.26
CA ARG A 25 -10.79 9.44 4.27
C ARG A 25 -11.68 8.95 3.13
N TRP A 26 -12.99 9.07 3.31
CA TRP A 26 -13.95 8.79 2.27
C TRP A 26 -14.25 10.05 1.44
N GLU A 27 -14.16 9.92 0.12
CA GLU A 27 -14.61 10.91 -0.85
C GLU A 27 -15.73 10.26 -1.68
N GLY A 28 -16.97 10.47 -1.25
CA GLY A 28 -18.11 9.72 -1.76
C GLY A 28 -18.00 8.23 -1.40
N ASP A 29 -17.83 7.41 -2.43
CA ASP A 29 -17.68 5.94 -2.39
C ASP A 29 -16.23 5.48 -2.63
N THR A 30 -15.29 6.42 -2.69
CA THR A 30 -13.87 6.14 -2.87
C THR A 30 -13.13 6.38 -1.56
N LEU A 31 -12.38 5.39 -1.10
CA LEU A 31 -11.46 5.55 0.03
C LEU A 31 -10.14 6.10 -0.51
N VAL A 32 -9.77 7.30 -0.08
CA VAL A 32 -8.47 7.91 -0.38
C VAL A 32 -7.56 7.73 0.82
N VAL A 33 -6.36 7.19 0.59
CA VAL A 33 -5.40 6.86 1.63
C VAL A 33 -4.07 7.53 1.34
N GLU A 34 -3.59 8.32 2.29
CA GLU A 34 -2.26 8.93 2.25
C GLU A 34 -1.32 8.16 3.17
N THR A 35 -0.15 7.79 2.66
CA THR A 35 0.87 7.06 3.44
C THR A 35 2.20 7.78 3.39
N THR A 36 2.82 7.91 4.56
CA THR A 36 4.13 8.53 4.79
C THR A 36 4.94 7.70 5.79
N HIS A 37 6.13 8.15 6.18
CA HIS A 37 6.97 7.47 7.19
C HIS A 37 7.31 6.02 6.81
N ILE A 38 7.55 5.77 5.52
CA ILE A 38 7.88 4.45 5.00
C ILE A 38 9.38 4.23 5.21
N ASP A 39 9.73 3.20 5.97
CA ASP A 39 11.13 2.84 6.28
C ASP A 39 11.64 1.67 5.43
N TRP A 40 10.77 1.07 4.62
CA TRP A 40 11.18 0.02 3.68
C TRP A 40 12.03 0.63 2.55
N PRO A 41 13.18 0.05 2.18
CA PRO A 41 14.10 0.70 1.23
C PRO A 41 13.75 0.51 -0.25
N TYR A 42 12.72 -0.29 -0.57
CA TYR A 42 12.37 -0.63 -1.95
C TYR A 42 10.89 -0.37 -2.26
N LEU A 43 10.58 0.22 -3.41
CA LEU A 43 9.21 0.45 -3.87
C LEU A 43 8.50 -0.86 -4.26
N ASP A 44 9.23 -1.80 -4.86
CA ASP A 44 8.67 -3.00 -5.48
C ASP A 44 9.53 -4.26 -5.22
N PRO A 45 9.03 -5.46 -5.57
CA PRO A 45 9.78 -6.71 -5.42
C PRO A 45 11.02 -6.84 -6.31
N TYR A 46 11.21 -5.96 -7.28
CA TYR A 46 12.37 -5.96 -8.18
C TYR A 46 13.54 -5.14 -7.62
N GLY A 47 13.37 -4.50 -6.46
CA GLY A 47 14.42 -3.78 -5.76
C GLY A 47 14.56 -2.32 -6.23
N THR A 48 13.52 -1.73 -6.82
CA THR A 48 13.52 -0.30 -7.16
C THR A 48 13.73 0.53 -5.88
N PRO A 49 14.83 1.30 -5.76
CA PRO A 49 15.12 2.05 -4.54
C PRO A 49 14.09 3.15 -4.25
N GLN A 50 13.82 3.38 -2.97
CA GLN A 50 13.10 4.56 -2.47
C GLN A 50 13.82 5.17 -1.28
N SER A 51 13.53 6.43 -0.98
CA SER A 51 14.03 7.16 0.19
C SER A 51 13.01 7.16 1.33
N ASP A 52 13.44 7.62 2.49
CA ASP A 52 12.60 7.92 3.65
C ASP A 52 11.61 9.08 3.41
N ARG A 53 11.72 9.76 2.26
CA ARG A 53 10.80 10.82 1.80
C ARG A 53 9.73 10.32 0.82
N MET A 54 9.62 9.00 0.63
CA MET A 54 8.54 8.40 -0.15
C MET A 54 7.16 8.73 0.47
N SER A 55 6.20 9.01 -0.39
CA SER A 55 4.78 9.16 -0.02
C SER A 55 3.88 8.53 -1.06
N TYR A 56 2.76 7.99 -0.60
CA TYR A 56 1.74 7.38 -1.45
C TYR A 56 0.40 8.08 -1.28
N VAL A 57 -0.29 8.31 -2.38
CA VAL A 57 -1.72 8.60 -2.41
C VAL A 57 -2.39 7.45 -3.14
N GLU A 58 -3.20 6.68 -2.42
CA GLU A 58 -3.90 5.52 -2.91
C GLU A 58 -5.40 5.79 -2.96
N THR A 59 -6.08 5.29 -3.99
CA THR A 59 -7.55 5.33 -4.06
C THR A 59 -8.09 3.93 -4.22
N PHE A 60 -9.11 3.59 -3.43
CA PHE A 60 -9.80 2.31 -3.48
C PHE A 60 -11.28 2.56 -3.78
N ARG A 61 -11.78 1.99 -4.87
CA ARG A 61 -13.18 2.10 -5.28
C ARG A 61 -13.71 0.75 -5.72
N VAL A 62 -14.78 0.28 -5.09
CA VAL A 62 -15.51 -0.90 -5.56
C VAL A 62 -16.41 -0.49 -6.73
N ALA A 63 -16.41 -1.26 -7.81
CA ALA A 63 -17.31 -1.05 -8.93
C ALA A 63 -18.77 -1.15 -8.49
N ASP A 64 -19.67 -0.42 -9.16
CA ASP A 64 -21.07 -0.31 -8.75
C ASP A 64 -21.81 -1.66 -8.71
N ASP A 65 -21.37 -2.62 -9.53
CA ASP A 65 -21.90 -4.00 -9.56
C ASP A 65 -21.22 -4.94 -8.54
N GLY A 66 -20.29 -4.44 -7.75
CA GLY A 66 -19.51 -5.20 -6.76
C GLY A 66 -18.50 -6.18 -7.38
N SER A 67 -18.31 -6.18 -8.70
CA SER A 67 -17.52 -7.19 -9.39
C SER A 67 -16.01 -6.96 -9.33
N GLN A 68 -15.58 -5.76 -8.98
CA GLN A 68 -14.17 -5.37 -9.04
C GLN A 68 -13.81 -4.30 -8.01
N LEU A 69 -12.64 -4.46 -7.39
CA LEU A 69 -11.96 -3.38 -6.67
C LEU A 69 -11.00 -2.68 -7.64
N ASN A 70 -11.21 -1.40 -7.87
CA ASN A 70 -10.31 -0.52 -8.61
C ASN A 70 -9.37 0.17 -7.62
N TYR A 71 -8.09 0.17 -7.95
CA TYR A 71 -7.03 0.75 -7.15
C TYR A 71 -6.09 1.58 -8.00
N THR A 72 -5.76 2.75 -7.50
CA THR A 72 -4.71 3.60 -8.06
C THR A 72 -3.75 3.95 -6.94
N ILE A 73 -2.47 4.06 -7.27
CA ILE A 73 -1.45 4.59 -6.38
C ILE A 73 -0.61 5.60 -7.15
N VAL A 74 -0.44 6.77 -6.55
CA VAL A 74 0.53 7.79 -6.96
C VAL A 74 1.66 7.79 -5.94
N ALA A 75 2.84 7.36 -6.36
CA ALA A 75 4.05 7.34 -5.58
C ALA A 75 4.92 8.56 -5.88
N THR A 76 5.28 9.31 -4.84
CA THR A 76 6.13 10.49 -4.94
C THR A 76 7.34 10.35 -4.03
N ASP A 77 8.52 10.39 -4.64
CA ASP A 77 9.80 10.43 -3.95
C ASP A 77 10.67 11.53 -4.56
N PRO A 78 10.87 12.67 -3.87
CA PRO A 78 11.64 13.80 -4.40
C PRO A 78 13.16 13.57 -4.39
N VAL A 79 13.64 12.46 -3.81
CA VAL A 79 15.06 12.10 -3.77
C VAL A 79 15.38 11.14 -4.91
N MET A 80 14.55 10.12 -5.10
CA MET A 80 14.79 9.04 -6.07
C MET A 80 14.11 9.27 -7.41
N PHE A 81 12.94 9.94 -7.46
CA PHE A 81 12.14 10.09 -8.68
C PHE A 81 12.17 11.52 -9.22
N THR A 82 12.09 11.63 -10.55
CA THR A 82 12.04 12.93 -11.25
C THR A 82 10.62 13.50 -11.34
N ALA A 83 9.62 12.65 -11.20
CA ALA A 83 8.19 12.98 -11.16
C ALA A 83 7.43 11.86 -10.43
N PRO A 84 6.18 12.09 -10.00
CA PRO A 84 5.34 11.05 -9.44
C PRO A 84 5.15 9.88 -10.42
N VAL A 85 5.09 8.67 -9.88
CA VAL A 85 4.79 7.43 -10.63
C VAL A 85 3.38 7.00 -10.30
N GLU A 86 2.57 6.73 -11.31
CA GLU A 86 1.20 6.27 -11.17
C GLU A 86 1.05 4.82 -11.62
N LEU A 87 0.32 4.03 -10.84
CA LEU A 87 -0.02 2.65 -11.14
C LEU A 87 -1.50 2.42 -10.87
N GLU A 88 -2.17 1.76 -11.80
CA GLU A 88 -3.54 1.29 -11.66
C GLU A 88 -3.59 -0.24 -11.58
N ARG A 89 -4.45 -0.77 -10.71
CA ARG A 89 -4.77 -2.19 -10.63
C ARG A 89 -6.26 -2.40 -10.43
N GLY A 90 -6.75 -3.51 -10.99
CA GLY A 90 -8.10 -4.01 -10.78
C GLY A 90 -8.07 -5.43 -10.25
N TRP A 91 -8.79 -5.69 -9.16
CA TRP A 91 -9.01 -7.04 -8.66
C TRP A 91 -10.47 -7.43 -8.88
N ARG A 92 -10.69 -8.40 -9.77
CA ARG A 92 -12.04 -8.95 -9.97
C ARG A 92 -12.39 -9.89 -8.84
N TRP A 93 -13.61 -9.73 -8.33
CA TRP A 93 -14.18 -10.65 -7.37
C TRP A 93 -14.42 -12.01 -8.02
N GLN A 94 -13.86 -13.06 -7.44
CA GLN A 94 -14.01 -14.43 -7.89
C GLN A 94 -14.50 -15.30 -6.72
N PRO A 95 -15.82 -15.59 -6.64
CA PRO A 95 -16.38 -16.38 -5.56
C PRO A 95 -15.66 -17.75 -5.42
N GLY A 96 -15.30 -18.11 -4.19
CA GLY A 96 -14.61 -19.37 -3.90
C GLY A 96 -13.11 -19.37 -4.16
N ILE A 97 -12.54 -18.25 -4.64
CA ILE A 97 -11.09 -18.07 -4.76
C ILE A 97 -10.62 -17.11 -3.68
N GLN A 98 -9.79 -17.60 -2.77
CA GLN A 98 -9.09 -16.74 -1.83
C GLN A 98 -7.85 -16.15 -2.53
N MET A 99 -7.83 -14.83 -2.64
CA MET A 99 -6.64 -14.11 -3.08
C MET A 99 -5.56 -14.28 -2.01
N VAL A 100 -4.47 -14.97 -2.37
CA VAL A 100 -3.26 -15.35 -1.62
C VAL A 100 -3.34 -15.24 -0.08
N GLU A 101 -3.22 -16.40 0.56
CA GLU A 101 -3.04 -16.58 2.01
C GLU A 101 -1.84 -15.79 2.55
N ASP A 102 -1.92 -15.41 3.82
CA ASP A 102 -0.97 -14.62 4.59
C ASP A 102 0.49 -14.82 4.14
N TYR A 103 1.09 -13.78 3.53
CA TYR A 103 2.54 -13.69 3.40
C TYR A 103 3.13 -13.46 4.80
N ASP A 104 3.21 -14.53 5.58
CA ASP A 104 4.13 -14.63 6.70
C ASP A 104 5.53 -14.72 6.09
N CYS A 105 6.12 -13.54 5.84
CA CYS A 105 7.52 -13.39 5.45
C CYS A 105 8.43 -13.83 6.61
N VAL A 106 8.34 -15.09 7.04
CA VAL A 106 9.33 -15.72 7.90
C VAL A 106 10.51 -16.01 6.98
N ALA A 107 11.64 -15.36 7.25
CA ALA A 107 12.89 -15.62 6.55
C ALA A 107 13.48 -16.97 7.03
N GLU A 108 12.76 -18.08 6.82
CA GLU A 108 13.33 -19.41 7.02
C GLU A 108 14.05 -19.83 5.75
N TRP A 109 15.26 -19.31 5.61
CA TRP A 109 16.23 -19.87 4.69
C TRP A 109 17.00 -20.97 5.42
N GLU A 110 16.51 -22.21 5.37
CA GLU A 110 17.30 -23.36 5.81
C GLU A 110 18.33 -23.70 4.73
N ARG A 111 19.63 -23.60 5.07
CA ARG A 111 20.70 -24.20 4.27
C ARG A 111 20.60 -25.72 4.39
N PRO A 112 20.50 -26.48 3.29
CA PRO A 112 20.80 -27.90 3.34
C PRO A 112 22.27 -28.07 3.74
N GLU A 113 22.54 -28.89 4.75
CA GLU A 113 23.89 -29.38 5.08
C GLU A 113 24.45 -30.29 3.97
#